data_AF-A0A6B9G494-F1
#
_entry.id   AF-A0A6B9G494-F1
#
_cell.length_a   1.000
_cell.length_b   1.000
_cell.length_c   1.000
_cell.angle_alpha   90.00
_cell.angle_beta   90.00
_cell.angle_gamma   90.00
#
_symmetry.space_group_name_H-M   'P 1'
#
loop_
_entity.id
_entity.type
_entity.pdbx_description
1 polymer ?
#
loop_
_entity_poly.entity_id
_entity_poly.type
_entity_poly.pdbx_seq_one_letter_code
_entity_poly.pdbx_strand_id
1 'polypeptide(L)'
;MIYIKNQNSFEKLESWDDLEKRDGFQSVVDLTDKKLMDAFGYYELANKIPCGKKNCRTRHFKGVLVVTEDGIETNIGHDCGFAAFGVKFEQLASELANQANYHRLLIAVKEAKSQIFALYQKKAKLEAGKPSMHDVANQILDARRPEVIGRAAYTELKRMAGSNDGKVKISRRKSESDAELAEVMSQKGPSDYGDELKPKKPQYEEVIIGNVLHADCLLDDYDISILFERDIKLVLEELQACSPDEMPQRKLTRLGVRVSRFDERLSFINDRLAKAKIFLTQENLKPLYTKLNVQRSVSQKDKDLFREFLNSLPEREPRQA
;
A
#
# COMPACT_ATOMS: atom_id res chain seq x y z
N MET A 1 -19.98 -15.07 3.97
CA MET A 1 -19.21 -16.27 4.30
C MET A 1 -19.73 -16.83 5.61
N ILE A 2 -20.17 -18.08 5.61
CA ILE A 2 -20.60 -18.79 6.81
C ILE A 2 -19.95 -20.17 6.72
N TYR A 3 -19.28 -20.58 7.79
CA TYR A 3 -18.72 -21.91 7.92
C TYR A 3 -19.30 -22.59 9.15
N ILE A 4 -19.65 -23.86 8.99
CA ILE A 4 -20.10 -24.73 10.07
C ILE A 4 -19.19 -25.94 10.18
N LYS A 5 -18.95 -26.36 11.42
CA LYS A 5 -18.22 -27.56 11.78
C LYS A 5 -19.19 -28.74 11.80
N ASN A 6 -18.98 -29.70 10.91
CA ASN A 6 -19.76 -30.93 10.79
C ASN A 6 -18.88 -32.13 11.13
N GLN A 7 -18.87 -32.55 12.39
CA GLN A 7 -18.05 -33.66 12.92
C GLN A 7 -16.54 -33.51 12.59
N ASN A 8 -16.12 -34.01 11.43
CA ASN A 8 -14.75 -34.00 10.92
C ASN A 8 -14.55 -33.07 9.70
N SER A 9 -15.57 -32.35 9.24
CA SER A 9 -15.50 -31.45 8.10
C SER A 9 -15.89 -30.01 8.46
N PHE A 10 -15.41 -29.07 7.65
CA PHE A 10 -15.76 -27.66 7.72
C PHE A 10 -16.49 -27.31 6.43
N GLU A 11 -17.79 -27.06 6.54
CA GLU A 11 -18.67 -26.84 5.40
C GLU A 11 -19.01 -25.37 5.27
N LYS A 12 -19.01 -24.87 4.03
CA LYS A 12 -19.43 -23.50 3.72
C LYS A 12 -20.93 -23.51 3.46
N LEU A 13 -21.71 -22.76 4.23
CA LEU A 13 -23.12 -22.51 3.90
C LEU A 13 -23.23 -21.42 2.83
N GLU A 14 -24.22 -21.55 1.95
CA GLU A 14 -24.47 -20.61 0.86
C GLU A 14 -25.16 -19.34 1.35
N SER A 15 -26.15 -19.49 2.22
CA SER A 15 -26.97 -18.38 2.71
C SER A 15 -27.20 -18.40 4.22
N TRP A 16 -27.60 -17.24 4.77
CA TRP A 16 -28.04 -17.14 6.16
C TRP A 16 -29.38 -17.87 6.37
N ASP A 17 -30.24 -17.86 5.37
CA ASP A 17 -31.55 -18.52 5.40
C ASP A 17 -31.41 -20.03 5.65
N ASP A 18 -30.32 -20.66 5.20
CA ASP A 18 -30.04 -22.07 5.46
C ASP A 18 -29.75 -22.34 6.95
N LEU A 19 -29.20 -21.36 7.66
CA LEU A 19 -29.01 -21.43 9.10
C LEU A 19 -30.35 -21.28 9.84
N GLU A 20 -31.21 -20.35 9.39
CA GLU A 20 -32.51 -20.08 10.01
C GLU A 20 -33.49 -21.24 9.89
N LYS A 21 -33.33 -22.10 8.87
CA LYS A 21 -34.14 -23.30 8.66
C LYS A 21 -33.75 -24.48 9.58
N ARG A 22 -32.67 -24.37 10.35
CA ARG A 22 -32.25 -25.45 11.26
C ARG A 22 -33.17 -25.50 12.47
N ASP A 23 -33.66 -26.68 12.80
CA ASP A 23 -34.62 -26.89 13.90
C ASP A 23 -34.13 -26.36 15.26
N GLY A 24 -32.81 -26.37 15.50
CA GLY A 24 -32.21 -25.85 16.72
C GLY A 24 -31.98 -24.33 16.75
N PHE A 25 -32.09 -23.64 15.61
CA PHE A 25 -31.70 -22.24 15.51
C PHE A 25 -32.77 -21.28 16.03
N GLN A 26 -32.36 -20.43 16.96
CA GLN A 26 -33.17 -19.36 17.51
C GLN A 26 -32.49 -18.02 17.30
N SER A 27 -33.19 -17.11 16.62
CA SER A 27 -32.70 -15.77 16.30
C SER A 27 -32.66 -14.82 17.51
N VAL A 28 -33.33 -15.17 18.62
CA VAL A 28 -33.35 -14.43 19.88
C VAL A 28 -33.33 -15.42 21.04
N VAL A 29 -32.30 -15.37 21.88
CA VAL A 29 -32.08 -16.28 23.01
C VAL A 29 -31.67 -15.49 24.26
N ASP A 30 -32.24 -15.88 25.41
CA ASP A 30 -31.76 -15.45 26.71
C ASP A 30 -30.63 -16.37 27.18
N LEU A 31 -29.45 -15.80 27.42
CA LEU A 31 -28.22 -16.54 27.72
C LEU A 31 -27.85 -16.49 29.21
N THR A 32 -28.67 -15.86 30.06
CA THR A 32 -28.31 -15.55 31.46
C THR A 32 -27.95 -16.81 32.27
N ASP A 33 -28.64 -17.94 32.02
CA ASP A 33 -28.42 -19.21 32.72
C ASP A 33 -28.04 -20.36 31.77
N LYS A 34 -27.61 -20.04 30.54
CA LYS A 34 -27.26 -21.04 29.54
C LYS A 34 -25.77 -21.36 29.62
N LYS A 35 -25.44 -22.64 29.43
CA LYS A 35 -24.05 -23.11 29.34
C LYS A 35 -23.67 -23.38 27.89
N LEU A 36 -22.44 -23.03 27.54
CA LEU A 36 -21.89 -23.28 26.21
C LEU A 36 -21.50 -24.75 26.05
N MET A 37 -22.18 -25.45 25.15
CA MET A 37 -21.80 -26.80 24.74
C MET A 37 -20.61 -26.72 23.78
N ASP A 38 -20.79 -26.12 22.61
CA ASP A 38 -19.75 -25.91 21.60
C ASP A 38 -19.98 -24.61 20.80
N ALA A 39 -18.94 -24.15 20.11
CA ALA A 39 -19.09 -23.22 19.00
C ALA A 39 -18.99 -24.03 17.70
N PHE A 40 -20.06 -24.03 16.92
CA PHE A 40 -20.17 -24.89 15.74
C PHE A 40 -20.00 -24.13 14.42
N GLY A 41 -19.81 -22.81 14.43
CA GLY A 41 -19.60 -22.08 13.19
C GLY A 41 -19.12 -20.64 13.33
N TYR A 42 -18.60 -20.10 12.23
CA TYR A 42 -18.14 -18.72 12.12
C TYR A 42 -18.79 -18.07 10.90
N TYR A 43 -19.19 -16.79 11.04
CA TYR A 43 -19.73 -16.02 9.92
C TYR A 43 -19.05 -14.68 9.76
N GLU A 44 -18.98 -14.23 8.52
CA GLU A 44 -18.56 -12.91 8.07
C GLU A 44 -19.36 -12.54 6.81
N LEU A 45 -20.22 -11.54 6.91
CA LEU A 45 -21.27 -11.22 5.96
C LEU A 45 -21.12 -9.78 5.46
N ALA A 46 -21.61 -9.52 4.24
CA ALA A 46 -21.65 -8.18 3.66
C ALA A 46 -22.69 -7.28 4.34
N ASN A 47 -23.77 -7.87 4.85
CA ASN A 47 -24.83 -7.18 5.59
C ASN A 47 -24.77 -7.56 7.06
N LYS A 48 -25.11 -6.61 7.94
CA LYS A 48 -25.10 -6.87 9.38
C LYS A 48 -26.34 -7.64 9.82
N ILE A 49 -26.14 -8.67 10.64
CA ILE A 49 -27.21 -9.46 11.25
C ILE A 49 -27.29 -9.11 12.75
N PRO A 50 -28.49 -9.01 13.35
CA PRO A 50 -28.63 -8.76 14.79
C PRO A 50 -28.08 -9.93 15.63
N CYS A 51 -27.40 -9.61 16.72
CA CYS A 51 -26.94 -10.60 17.69
C CYS A 51 -28.11 -11.40 18.28
N GLY A 52 -27.98 -12.72 18.39
CA GLY A 52 -28.95 -13.62 18.97
C GLY A 52 -29.22 -13.39 20.46
N LYS A 53 -28.29 -12.77 21.20
CA LYS A 53 -28.51 -12.43 22.62
C LYS A 53 -29.64 -11.40 22.77
N LYS A 54 -30.70 -11.79 23.50
CA LYS A 54 -31.93 -11.02 23.76
C LYS A 54 -31.70 -9.57 24.14
N ASN A 55 -30.72 -9.31 25.02
CA ASN A 55 -30.46 -7.97 25.56
C ASN A 55 -29.40 -7.16 24.79
N CYS A 56 -28.82 -7.71 23.72
CA CYS A 56 -27.84 -6.99 22.90
C CYS A 56 -28.44 -6.56 21.56
N ARG A 57 -28.87 -7.53 20.74
CA ARG A 57 -29.39 -7.33 19.38
C ARG A 57 -28.55 -6.43 18.46
N THR A 58 -27.32 -6.09 18.86
CA THR A 58 -26.43 -5.24 18.08
C THR A 58 -26.12 -5.92 16.76
N ARG A 59 -26.13 -5.15 15.68
CA ARG A 59 -25.92 -5.69 14.34
C ARG A 59 -24.42 -5.84 14.06
N HIS A 60 -24.00 -7.04 13.69
CA HIS A 60 -22.59 -7.36 13.40
C HIS A 60 -22.42 -7.92 11.99
N PHE A 61 -21.28 -7.64 11.36
CA PHE A 61 -20.88 -8.28 10.10
C PHE A 61 -20.33 -9.69 10.34
N LYS A 62 -19.74 -9.93 11.51
CA LYS A 62 -19.08 -11.19 11.85
C LYS A 62 -19.40 -11.64 13.26
N GLY A 63 -19.30 -12.94 13.49
CA GLY A 63 -19.51 -13.54 14.79
C GLY A 63 -19.42 -15.06 14.74
N VAL A 64 -19.90 -15.67 15.81
CA VAL A 64 -19.80 -17.12 16.05
C VAL A 64 -21.20 -17.70 16.18
N LEU A 65 -21.37 -18.91 15.70
CA LEU A 65 -22.55 -19.74 15.90
C LEU A 65 -22.27 -20.68 17.06
N VAL A 66 -23.11 -20.62 18.08
CA VAL A 66 -22.93 -21.36 19.33
C VAL A 66 -24.12 -22.27 19.56
N VAL A 67 -23.86 -23.42 20.18
CA VAL A 67 -24.88 -24.32 20.68
C VAL A 67 -24.74 -24.44 22.20
N THR A 68 -25.87 -24.38 22.87
CA THR A 68 -25.99 -24.50 24.33
C THR A 68 -26.23 -25.95 24.72
N GLU A 69 -26.01 -26.31 26.00
CA GLU A 69 -26.18 -27.69 26.49
C GLU A 69 -27.61 -28.22 26.33
N ASP A 70 -28.61 -27.33 26.27
CA ASP A 70 -30.01 -27.65 26.00
C ASP A 70 -30.37 -27.67 24.49
N GLY A 71 -29.37 -27.61 23.61
CA GLY A 71 -29.53 -27.78 22.16
C GLY A 71 -29.96 -26.53 21.40
N ILE A 72 -30.03 -25.36 22.05
CA ILE A 72 -30.37 -24.11 21.37
C ILE A 72 -29.14 -23.59 20.61
N GLU A 73 -29.29 -23.41 19.30
CA GLU A 73 -28.32 -22.79 18.42
C GLU A 73 -28.64 -21.29 18.24
N THR A 74 -27.61 -20.44 18.28
CA THR A 74 -27.80 -19.00 18.02
C THR A 74 -26.52 -18.33 17.53
N ASN A 75 -26.65 -17.12 16.99
CA ASN A 75 -25.51 -16.31 16.58
C ASN A 75 -25.12 -15.31 17.68
N ILE A 76 -23.82 -15.15 17.93
CA ILE A 76 -23.33 -14.24 18.97
C ILE A 76 -22.10 -13.46 18.52
N GLY A 77 -22.05 -12.19 18.92
CA GLY A 77 -20.86 -11.35 18.75
C GLY A 77 -19.79 -11.68 19.78
N HIS A 78 -18.54 -11.30 19.49
CA HIS A 78 -17.37 -11.57 20.34
C HIS A 78 -17.59 -11.16 21.81
N ASP A 79 -17.90 -9.88 22.04
CA ASP A 79 -18.03 -9.33 23.40
C ASP A 79 -19.20 -9.94 24.17
N CYS A 80 -20.30 -10.23 23.46
CA CYS A 80 -21.47 -10.89 24.05
C CYS A 80 -21.18 -12.34 24.43
N GLY A 81 -20.43 -13.07 23.60
CA GLY A 81 -20.07 -14.45 23.87
C GLY A 81 -19.06 -14.57 24.99
N PHE A 82 -18.06 -13.68 25.04
CA PHE A 82 -17.13 -13.61 26.18
C PHE A 82 -17.87 -13.28 27.48
N ALA A 83 -18.77 -12.30 27.46
CA ALA A 83 -19.55 -11.96 28.65
C ALA A 83 -20.48 -13.09 29.11
N ALA A 84 -21.01 -13.91 28.20
CA ALA A 84 -21.93 -15.01 28.52
C ALA A 84 -21.22 -16.30 28.93
N PHE A 85 -20.07 -16.61 28.32
CA PHE A 85 -19.46 -17.94 28.39
C PHE A 85 -17.97 -17.92 28.74
N GLY A 86 -17.38 -16.73 28.88
CA GLY A 86 -16.00 -16.52 29.31
C GLY A 86 -14.94 -17.04 28.33
N VAL A 87 -13.80 -17.43 28.90
CA VAL A 87 -12.58 -17.83 28.16
C VAL A 87 -12.81 -19.04 27.25
N LYS A 88 -13.69 -19.97 27.64
CA LYS A 88 -14.02 -21.15 26.80
C LYS A 88 -14.57 -20.72 25.44
N PHE A 89 -15.43 -19.70 25.41
CA PHE A 89 -15.95 -19.16 24.15
C PHE A 89 -14.86 -18.52 23.31
N GLU A 90 -13.98 -17.73 23.92
CA GLU A 90 -12.91 -17.02 23.20
C GLU A 90 -11.95 -18.01 22.51
N GLN A 91 -11.58 -19.10 23.19
CA GLN A 91 -10.74 -20.15 22.62
C GLN A 91 -11.42 -20.81 21.41
N LEU A 92 -12.67 -21.24 21.56
CA LEU A 92 -13.43 -21.88 20.47
C LEU A 92 -13.68 -20.91 19.30
N ALA A 93 -14.00 -19.66 19.59
CA ALA A 93 -14.20 -18.61 18.59
C ALA A 93 -12.92 -18.36 17.78
N SER A 94 -11.77 -18.29 18.45
CA SER A 94 -10.46 -18.09 17.80
C SER A 94 -10.09 -19.28 16.93
N GLU A 95 -10.30 -20.51 17.42
CA GLU A 95 -10.06 -21.73 16.65
C GLU A 95 -10.92 -21.78 15.38
N LEU A 96 -12.23 -21.54 15.50
CA LEU A 96 -13.14 -21.50 14.35
C LEU A 96 -12.75 -20.42 13.34
N ALA A 97 -12.39 -19.22 13.80
CA ALA A 97 -11.97 -18.13 12.92
C ALA A 97 -10.69 -18.52 12.15
N ASN A 98 -9.73 -19.16 12.82
CA ASN A 98 -8.50 -19.65 12.20
C ASN A 98 -8.78 -20.76 11.17
N GLN A 99 -9.67 -21.70 11.48
CA GLN A 99 -10.09 -22.77 10.57
C GLN A 99 -10.85 -22.21 9.35
N ALA A 100 -11.82 -21.32 9.57
CA ALA A 100 -12.54 -20.62 8.50
C ALA A 100 -11.60 -19.86 7.57
N ASN A 101 -10.64 -19.10 8.13
CA ASN A 101 -9.66 -18.38 7.35
C ASN A 101 -8.73 -19.33 6.58
N TYR A 102 -8.32 -20.45 7.19
CA TYR A 102 -7.54 -21.49 6.51
C TYR A 102 -8.29 -22.05 5.30
N HIS A 103 -9.54 -22.47 5.46
CA HIS A 103 -10.36 -23.00 4.36
C HIS A 103 -10.57 -21.97 3.25
N ARG A 104 -10.81 -20.70 3.61
CA ARG A 104 -10.90 -19.61 2.63
C ARG A 104 -9.62 -19.49 1.79
N LEU A 105 -8.46 -19.52 2.45
CA LEU A 105 -7.17 -19.42 1.79
C LEU A 105 -6.84 -20.68 0.96
N LEU A 106 -7.26 -21.86 1.41
CA LEU A 106 -7.13 -23.10 0.65
C LEU A 106 -7.87 -23.02 -0.68
N ILE A 107 -9.13 -22.58 -0.65
CA ILE A 107 -9.95 -22.38 -1.85
C ILE A 107 -9.26 -21.36 -2.78
N ALA A 108 -8.83 -20.22 -2.26
CA ALA A 108 -8.14 -19.20 -3.05
C ALA A 108 -6.85 -19.72 -3.72
N VAL A 109 -6.04 -20.52 -3.02
CA VAL A 109 -4.84 -21.14 -3.58
C VAL A 109 -5.21 -22.14 -4.68
N LYS A 110 -6.23 -22.98 -4.46
CA LYS A 110 -6.70 -23.95 -5.47
C LYS A 110 -7.20 -23.25 -6.74
N GLU A 111 -8.03 -22.22 -6.59
CA GLU A 111 -8.53 -21.41 -7.71
C GLU A 111 -7.40 -20.70 -8.45
N ALA A 112 -6.45 -20.09 -7.73
CA ALA A 112 -5.31 -19.45 -8.37
C ALA A 112 -4.41 -20.46 -9.09
N LYS A 113 -4.23 -21.67 -8.54
CA LYS A 113 -3.46 -22.73 -9.17
C LYS A 113 -4.13 -23.24 -10.45
N SER A 114 -5.46 -23.39 -10.48
CA SER A 114 -6.17 -23.77 -11.70
C SER A 114 -6.08 -22.70 -12.79
N GLN A 115 -5.91 -21.43 -12.40
CA GLN A 115 -5.75 -20.28 -13.29
C GLN A 115 -4.30 -19.83 -13.49
N ILE A 116 -3.31 -20.67 -13.16
CA ILE A 116 -1.90 -20.26 -13.10
C ILE A 116 -1.38 -19.69 -14.42
N PHE A 117 -1.82 -20.24 -15.56
CA PHE A 117 -1.45 -19.73 -16.88
C PHE A 117 -1.90 -18.28 -17.11
N ALA A 118 -3.12 -17.93 -16.70
CA ALA A 118 -3.62 -16.57 -16.79
C ALA A 118 -2.83 -15.61 -15.89
N LEU A 119 -2.38 -16.09 -14.71
CA LEU A 119 -1.51 -15.29 -13.83
C LEU A 119 -0.12 -15.06 -14.46
N TYR A 120 0.46 -16.07 -15.11
CA TYR A 120 1.70 -15.91 -15.87
C TYR A 120 1.54 -14.94 -17.05
N GLN A 121 0.39 -14.93 -17.73
CA GLN A 121 0.11 -13.92 -18.75
C GLN A 121 0.08 -12.50 -18.18
N LYS A 122 -0.51 -12.31 -16.99
CA LYS A 122 -0.48 -11.01 -16.30
C LYS A 122 0.97 -10.59 -15.97
N LYS A 123 1.81 -11.52 -15.49
CA LYS A 123 3.25 -11.28 -15.28
C LYS A 123 3.95 -10.86 -16.59
N ALA A 124 3.73 -11.61 -17.67
CA ALA A 124 4.37 -11.36 -18.97
C ALA A 124 4.00 -9.99 -19.56
N LYS A 125 2.74 -9.54 -19.37
CA LYS A 125 2.31 -8.19 -19.78
C LYS A 125 3.10 -7.09 -19.08
N LEU A 126 3.45 -7.29 -17.82
CA LEU A 126 4.27 -6.33 -17.05
C LEU A 126 5.71 -6.28 -17.57
N GLU A 127 6.26 -7.43 -17.97
CA GLU A 127 7.62 -7.54 -18.53
C GLU A 127 7.72 -7.03 -19.98
N ALA A 128 6.66 -7.14 -20.78
CA ALA A 128 6.66 -6.85 -22.21
C ALA A 128 6.70 -5.34 -22.58
N GLY A 129 6.52 -4.44 -21.61
CA GLY A 129 6.54 -3.00 -21.85
C GLY A 129 7.88 -2.49 -22.38
N LYS A 130 7.85 -1.41 -23.18
CA LYS A 130 9.05 -0.65 -23.58
C LYS A 130 8.99 0.76 -22.98
N PRO A 131 10.06 1.27 -22.32
CA PRO A 131 11.21 0.51 -21.79
C PRO A 131 10.75 -0.60 -20.83
N SER A 132 11.56 -1.66 -20.70
CA SER A 132 11.21 -2.81 -19.85
C SER A 132 11.22 -2.41 -18.39
N MET A 133 10.52 -3.19 -17.55
CA MET A 133 10.55 -2.98 -16.10
C MET A 133 11.98 -2.98 -15.55
N HIS A 134 12.85 -3.86 -16.06
CA HIS A 134 14.25 -3.94 -15.66
C HIS A 134 15.04 -2.69 -16.08
N ASP A 135 14.80 -2.17 -17.28
CA ASP A 135 15.44 -0.93 -17.74
C ASP A 135 15.06 0.25 -16.85
N VAL A 136 13.76 0.40 -16.55
CA VAL A 136 13.25 1.44 -15.66
C VAL A 136 13.85 1.31 -14.26
N ALA A 137 13.89 0.10 -13.71
CA ALA A 137 14.48 -0.13 -12.38
C ALA A 137 15.98 0.20 -12.35
N ASN A 138 16.74 -0.18 -13.37
CA ASN A 138 18.15 0.16 -13.49
C ASN A 138 18.36 1.69 -13.57
N GLN A 139 17.54 2.40 -14.34
CA GLN A 139 17.60 3.86 -14.42
C GLN A 139 17.26 4.54 -13.07
N ILE A 140 16.30 3.99 -12.31
CA ILE A 140 16.03 4.43 -10.94
C ILE A 140 17.26 4.19 -10.04
N LEU A 141 17.89 3.02 -10.12
CA LEU A 141 19.10 2.72 -9.35
C LEU A 141 20.25 3.67 -9.69
N ASP A 142 20.42 4.02 -10.96
CA ASP A 142 21.40 5.01 -11.40
C ASP A 142 21.08 6.41 -10.86
N ALA A 143 19.80 6.81 -10.83
CA ALA A 143 19.35 8.04 -10.17
C ALA A 143 19.59 8.06 -8.65
N ARG A 144 19.84 6.90 -8.02
CA ARG A 144 20.19 6.78 -6.60
C ARG A 144 21.70 6.81 -6.34
N ARG A 145 22.53 6.87 -7.39
CA ARG A 145 24.00 6.83 -7.30
C ARG A 145 24.61 8.21 -7.52
N PRO A 146 25.21 8.84 -6.50
CA PRO A 146 25.92 10.12 -6.65
C PRO A 146 27.02 10.10 -7.70
N GLU A 147 27.62 8.94 -7.95
CA GLU A 147 28.68 8.73 -8.93
C GLU A 147 28.17 8.84 -10.37
N VAL A 148 26.87 8.56 -10.58
CA VAL A 148 26.23 8.59 -11.90
C VAL A 148 25.59 9.95 -12.18
N ILE A 149 24.83 10.49 -11.22
CA ILE A 149 24.06 11.73 -11.44
C ILE A 149 24.69 12.98 -10.82
N GLY A 150 25.81 12.84 -10.12
CA GLY A 150 26.43 13.92 -9.35
C GLY A 150 25.82 14.10 -7.96
N ARG A 151 26.63 14.55 -7.00
CA ARG A 151 26.24 14.65 -5.59
C ARG A 151 25.17 15.71 -5.36
N ALA A 152 25.24 16.82 -6.08
CA ALA A 152 24.26 17.91 -5.99
C ALA A 152 22.86 17.47 -6.44
N ALA A 153 22.75 16.78 -7.59
CA ALA A 153 21.48 16.26 -8.09
C ALA A 153 20.91 15.19 -7.16
N TYR A 154 21.75 14.23 -6.73
CA TYR A 154 21.36 13.19 -5.79
C TYR A 154 20.76 13.75 -4.50
N THR A 155 21.42 14.76 -3.91
CA THR A 155 20.98 15.35 -2.64
C THR A 155 19.62 16.03 -2.79
N GLU A 156 19.40 16.76 -3.90
CA GLU A 156 18.14 17.43 -4.16
C GLU A 156 17.01 16.43 -4.43
N LEU A 157 17.25 15.40 -5.26
CA LEU A 157 16.28 14.34 -5.54
C LEU A 157 15.91 13.54 -4.29
N LYS A 158 16.90 13.19 -3.46
CA LYS A 158 16.65 12.53 -2.17
C LYS A 158 15.80 13.40 -1.24
N ARG A 159 16.06 14.71 -1.21
CA ARG A 159 15.23 15.66 -0.44
C ARG A 159 13.80 15.67 -0.96
N MET A 160 13.59 15.78 -2.28
CA MET A 160 12.27 15.78 -2.91
C MET A 160 11.49 14.50 -2.60
N ALA A 161 12.15 13.34 -2.67
CA ALA A 161 11.57 12.05 -2.33
C ALA A 161 11.13 11.99 -0.87
N GLY A 162 12.00 12.42 0.06
CA GLY A 162 11.72 12.37 1.50
C GLY A 162 10.67 13.37 1.97
N SER A 163 10.57 14.55 1.34
CA SER A 163 9.58 15.56 1.71
C SER A 163 8.28 15.49 0.90
N ASN A 164 8.22 14.63 -0.12
CA ASN A 164 7.16 14.60 -1.12
C ASN A 164 6.88 16.00 -1.73
N ASP A 165 7.94 16.78 -1.96
CA ASP A 165 7.86 18.12 -2.54
C ASP A 165 8.86 18.25 -3.70
N GLY A 166 8.35 18.08 -4.91
CA GLY A 166 9.11 18.17 -6.16
C GLY A 166 9.39 19.59 -6.64
N LYS A 167 8.95 20.63 -5.93
CA LYS A 167 9.12 22.01 -6.38
C LYS A 167 10.60 22.38 -6.47
N VAL A 168 11.02 22.84 -7.64
CA VAL A 168 12.37 23.34 -7.88
C VAL A 168 12.37 24.85 -7.75
N LYS A 169 13.20 25.36 -6.84
CA LYS A 169 13.32 26.80 -6.55
C LYS A 169 14.72 27.30 -6.83
N ILE A 170 14.82 28.54 -7.34
CA ILE A 170 16.07 29.27 -7.47
C ILE A 170 15.99 30.61 -6.73
N SER A 171 17.10 30.98 -6.11
CA SER A 171 17.25 32.29 -5.45
C SER A 171 17.60 33.35 -6.49
N ARG A 172 16.70 34.31 -6.71
CA ARG A 172 16.89 35.49 -7.58
C ARG A 172 17.00 36.75 -6.73
N ARG A 173 17.84 37.71 -7.13
CA ARG A 173 17.88 39.04 -6.49
C ARG A 173 16.55 39.77 -6.75
N LYS A 174 15.89 40.21 -5.69
CA LYS A 174 14.67 41.04 -5.78
C LYS A 174 14.97 42.33 -6.53
N SER A 175 13.97 42.83 -7.27
CA SER A 175 14.04 44.18 -7.84
C SER A 175 14.11 45.22 -6.71
N GLU A 176 14.61 46.43 -7.00
CA GLU A 176 14.69 47.51 -6.00
C GLU A 176 13.29 47.85 -5.45
N SER A 177 12.28 47.90 -6.32
CA SER A 177 10.88 48.12 -5.95
C SER A 177 10.32 47.02 -5.03
N ASP A 178 10.62 45.74 -5.29
CA ASP A 178 10.12 44.62 -4.48
C ASP A 178 10.85 44.49 -3.15
N ALA A 179 12.12 44.89 -3.11
CA ALA A 179 12.91 44.96 -1.88
C ALA A 179 12.40 46.07 -0.95
N GLU A 180 12.01 47.22 -1.49
CA GLU A 180 11.40 48.33 -0.76
C GLU A 180 10.01 47.96 -0.21
N LEU A 181 9.14 47.35 -1.03
CA LEU A 181 7.83 46.87 -0.58
C LEU A 181 7.93 45.82 0.53
N ALA A 182 8.86 44.87 0.42
CA ALA A 182 9.10 43.87 1.46
C ALA A 182 9.64 44.47 2.76
N GLU A 183 10.46 45.52 2.67
CA GLU A 183 11.02 46.26 3.82
C GLU A 183 9.92 47.03 4.57
N VAL A 184 9.01 47.71 3.85
CA VAL A 184 7.82 48.38 4.40
C VAL A 184 6.86 47.38 5.06
N MET A 185 6.65 46.21 4.44
CA MET A 185 5.76 45.17 4.98
C MET A 185 6.33 44.43 6.20
N SER A 186 7.66 44.39 6.37
CA SER A 186 8.32 43.63 7.45
C SER A 186 8.27 44.30 8.83
N GLN A 187 7.60 45.45 8.99
CA GLN A 187 7.50 46.22 10.25
C GLN A 187 8.85 46.43 10.96
N LYS A 188 9.96 46.54 10.21
CA LYS A 188 11.13 47.25 10.74
C LYS A 188 10.81 48.73 10.61
N GLY A 189 10.21 49.28 11.66
CA GLY A 189 10.00 50.71 11.77
C GLY A 189 11.31 51.49 11.58
N PRO A 190 11.24 52.79 11.29
CA PRO A 190 12.44 53.60 11.19
C PRO A 190 13.20 53.48 12.51
N SER A 191 14.40 52.92 12.47
CA SER A 191 15.34 53.09 13.58
C SER A 191 15.73 54.56 13.58
N ASP A 192 15.04 55.32 14.41
CA ASP A 192 15.47 56.64 14.85
C ASP A 192 16.89 56.47 15.39
N TYR A 193 17.86 57.15 14.77
CA TYR A 193 19.33 57.15 14.99
C TYR A 193 20.11 56.76 13.74
N GLY A 194 20.84 57.77 13.22
CA GLY A 194 21.59 57.75 11.97
C GLY A 194 22.51 56.55 11.80
N ASP A 195 22.25 55.79 10.74
CA ASP A 195 23.17 54.83 10.15
C ASP A 195 23.22 55.16 8.66
N GLU A 196 23.90 56.27 8.35
CA GLU A 196 24.26 56.59 6.97
C GLU A 196 25.11 55.45 6.39
N LEU A 197 24.65 54.92 5.25
CA LEU A 197 25.45 54.15 4.29
C LEU A 197 25.96 52.76 4.75
N LYS A 198 25.10 51.91 5.30
CA LYS A 198 25.30 50.45 5.14
C LYS A 198 24.77 50.02 3.75
N PRO A 199 25.60 49.41 2.88
CA PRO A 199 25.12 48.92 1.59
C PRO A 199 23.99 47.93 1.84
N LYS A 200 22.78 48.23 1.33
CA LYS A 200 21.61 47.35 1.43
C LYS A 200 22.00 45.97 0.94
N LYS A 201 22.04 44.98 1.85
CA LYS A 201 22.35 43.60 1.48
C LYS A 201 21.33 43.16 0.41
N PRO A 202 21.77 42.59 -0.72
CA PRO A 202 20.85 42.18 -1.77
C PRO A 202 19.82 41.22 -1.17
N GLN A 203 18.55 41.61 -1.24
CA GLN A 203 17.45 40.73 -0.86
C GLN A 203 17.24 39.73 -2.00
N TYR A 204 17.05 38.47 -1.63
CA TYR A 204 16.78 37.40 -2.58
C TYR A 204 15.35 36.88 -2.36
N GLU A 205 14.73 36.42 -3.45
CA GLU A 205 13.46 35.69 -3.44
C GLU A 205 13.65 34.31 -4.04
N GLU A 206 12.92 33.33 -3.51
CA GLU A 206 12.87 31.97 -4.02
C GLU A 206 11.76 31.87 -5.08
N VAL A 207 12.16 31.74 -6.34
CA VAL A 207 11.24 31.58 -7.47
C VAL A 207 11.13 30.11 -7.85
N ILE A 208 9.90 29.60 -7.94
CA ILE A 208 9.64 28.24 -8.43
C ILE A 208 9.81 28.23 -9.96
N ILE A 209 10.72 27.39 -10.46
CA ILE A 209 11.02 27.27 -11.89
C ILE A 209 10.46 25.99 -12.53
N GLY A 210 9.89 25.10 -11.71
CA GLY A 210 9.25 23.89 -12.17
C GLY A 210 9.00 22.90 -11.03
N ASN A 211 8.51 21.71 -11.40
CA ASN A 211 8.18 20.66 -10.47
C ASN A 211 8.68 19.32 -11.02
N VAL A 212 9.43 18.58 -10.21
CA VAL A 212 9.83 17.20 -10.51
C VAL A 212 8.75 16.27 -9.98
N LEU A 213 8.03 15.61 -10.89
CA LEU A 213 7.00 14.65 -10.55
C LEU A 213 7.62 13.31 -10.14
N HIS A 214 6.99 12.64 -9.18
CA HIS A 214 7.27 11.25 -8.79
C HIS A 214 8.70 10.96 -8.29
N ALA A 215 9.32 11.92 -7.59
CA ALA A 215 10.60 11.68 -6.92
C ALA A 215 10.53 10.58 -5.84
N ASP A 216 9.31 10.25 -5.36
CA ASP A 216 9.06 9.14 -4.44
C ASP A 216 9.49 7.79 -5.00
N CYS A 217 9.63 7.63 -6.32
CA CYS A 217 10.21 6.44 -6.95
C CYS A 217 11.64 6.09 -6.48
N LEU A 218 12.34 7.03 -5.83
CA LEU A 218 13.68 6.80 -5.26
C LEU A 218 13.66 6.20 -3.85
N LEU A 219 12.48 6.06 -3.23
CA LEU A 219 12.33 5.44 -1.91
C LEU A 219 12.48 3.92 -2.00
N ASP A 220 13.13 3.31 -1.00
CA ASP A 220 13.35 1.86 -0.94
C ASP A 220 12.04 1.06 -0.96
N ASP A 221 11.00 1.58 -0.32
CA ASP A 221 9.67 0.94 -0.29
C ASP A 221 9.03 0.81 -1.68
N TYR A 222 9.48 1.60 -2.66
CA TYR A 222 8.96 1.65 -4.02
C TYR A 222 9.91 1.02 -5.06
N ASP A 223 10.91 0.26 -4.61
CA ASP A 223 11.79 -0.49 -5.51
C ASP A 223 11.02 -1.54 -6.32
N ILE A 224 10.77 -1.22 -7.59
CA ILE A 224 9.96 -2.01 -8.52
C ILE A 224 10.53 -3.43 -8.69
N SER A 225 11.86 -3.57 -8.74
CA SER A 225 12.51 -4.87 -8.92
C SER A 225 12.30 -5.78 -7.72
N ILE A 226 12.48 -5.25 -6.51
CA ILE A 226 12.25 -6.01 -5.28
C ILE A 226 10.78 -6.41 -5.15
N LEU A 227 9.86 -5.47 -5.42
CA LEU A 227 8.42 -5.74 -5.35
C LEU A 227 7.98 -6.78 -6.37
N PHE A 228 8.48 -6.72 -7.60
CA PHE A 228 8.16 -7.69 -8.65
C PHE A 228 8.70 -9.09 -8.32
N GLU A 229 9.96 -9.19 -7.93
CA GLU A 229 10.58 -10.48 -7.58
C GLU A 229 9.82 -11.13 -6.41
N ARG A 230 9.60 -10.36 -5.33
CA ARG A 230 8.97 -10.86 -4.11
C ARG A 230 7.48 -11.12 -4.26
N ASP A 231 6.72 -10.20 -4.85
CA ASP A 231 5.25 -10.25 -4.78
C ASP A 231 4.60 -10.86 -6.01
N ILE A 232 5.34 -10.98 -7.13
CA ILE A 232 4.83 -11.57 -8.37
C ILE A 232 5.57 -12.87 -8.67
N LYS A 233 6.87 -12.81 -8.95
CA LYS A 233 7.63 -13.96 -9.47
C LYS A 233 7.69 -15.10 -8.45
N LEU A 234 8.17 -14.85 -7.23
CA LEU A 234 8.25 -15.87 -6.18
C LEU A 234 6.87 -16.41 -5.77
N VAL A 235 5.80 -15.63 -5.91
CA VAL A 235 4.44 -16.12 -5.64
C VAL A 235 4.01 -17.14 -6.68
N LEU A 236 4.24 -16.85 -7.96
CA LEU A 236 3.88 -17.77 -9.05
C LEU A 236 4.70 -19.04 -9.02
N GLU A 237 6.00 -18.96 -8.72
CA GLU A 237 6.87 -20.13 -8.56
C GLU A 237 6.40 -21.01 -7.39
N GLU A 238 6.10 -20.41 -6.22
CA GLU A 238 5.57 -21.15 -5.07
C GLU A 238 4.21 -21.77 -5.37
N LEU A 239 3.31 -21.04 -6.05
CA LEU A 239 1.99 -21.53 -6.47
C LEU A 239 2.08 -22.65 -7.51
N GLN A 240 3.04 -22.60 -8.42
CA GLN A 240 3.27 -23.65 -9.41
C GLN A 240 3.74 -24.94 -8.75
N ALA A 241 4.70 -24.82 -7.82
CA ALA A 241 5.32 -25.96 -7.16
C ALA A 241 4.46 -26.59 -6.03
N CYS A 242 3.46 -25.88 -5.49
CA CYS A 242 2.73 -26.39 -4.33
C CYS A 242 1.67 -27.45 -4.67
N SER A 243 1.46 -28.41 -3.77
CA SER A 243 0.24 -29.24 -3.71
C SER A 243 -0.69 -28.69 -2.61
N PRO A 244 -1.79 -27.98 -2.93
CA PRO A 244 -2.59 -27.27 -1.92
C PRO A 244 -3.16 -28.18 -0.82
N ASP A 245 -3.47 -29.44 -1.15
CA ASP A 245 -4.05 -30.41 -0.21
C ASP A 245 -3.02 -31.11 0.69
N GLU A 246 -1.75 -31.11 0.30
CA GLU A 246 -0.67 -31.83 1.00
C GLU A 246 0.26 -30.88 1.77
N MET A 247 0.13 -29.57 1.54
CA MET A 247 1.07 -28.60 2.10
C MET A 247 0.75 -28.27 3.57
N PRO A 248 1.77 -28.01 4.40
CA PRO A 248 1.56 -27.61 5.79
C PRO A 248 0.72 -26.33 5.93
N GLN A 249 -0.19 -26.30 6.90
CA GLN A 249 -1.12 -25.18 7.14
C GLN A 249 -0.43 -23.81 7.16
N ARG A 250 0.70 -23.68 7.87
CA ARG A 250 1.45 -22.41 7.94
C ARG A 250 1.94 -21.93 6.56
N LYS A 251 2.39 -22.86 5.70
CA LYS A 251 2.81 -22.52 4.33
C LYS A 251 1.61 -22.14 3.48
N LEU A 252 0.49 -22.86 3.59
CA LEU A 252 -0.73 -22.55 2.85
C LEU A 252 -1.25 -21.17 3.23
N THR A 253 -1.36 -20.85 4.52
CA THR A 253 -1.84 -19.55 4.98
C THR A 253 -0.97 -18.42 4.44
N ARG A 254 0.37 -18.57 4.48
CA ARG A 254 1.30 -17.58 3.92
C ARG A 254 1.11 -17.40 2.42
N LEU A 255 1.09 -18.49 1.65
CA LEU A 255 0.91 -18.44 0.20
C LEU A 255 -0.46 -17.87 -0.15
N GLY A 256 -1.53 -18.34 0.50
CA GLY A 256 -2.90 -17.89 0.27
C GLY A 256 -3.08 -16.40 0.50
N VAL A 257 -2.44 -15.80 1.51
CA VAL A 257 -2.47 -14.34 1.71
C VAL A 257 -1.81 -13.62 0.54
N ARG A 258 -0.66 -14.11 0.06
CA ARG A 258 0.06 -13.52 -1.08
C ARG A 258 -0.74 -13.64 -2.38
N VAL A 259 -1.30 -14.82 -2.64
CA VAL A 259 -2.19 -15.10 -3.78
C VAL A 259 -3.44 -14.22 -3.74
N SER A 260 -4.09 -14.08 -2.58
CA SER A 260 -5.30 -13.25 -2.44
C SER A 260 -5.04 -11.77 -2.77
N ARG A 261 -3.81 -11.30 -2.61
CA ARG A 261 -3.39 -9.92 -2.90
C ARG A 261 -2.69 -9.78 -4.24
N PHE A 262 -2.57 -10.85 -5.03
CA PHE A 262 -1.76 -10.86 -6.24
C PHE A 262 -2.16 -9.75 -7.21
N ASP A 263 -3.45 -9.59 -7.51
CA ASP A 263 -3.96 -8.57 -8.42
C ASP A 263 -3.75 -7.13 -7.89
N GLU A 264 -3.93 -6.93 -6.58
CA GLU A 264 -3.63 -5.65 -5.92
C GLU A 264 -2.15 -5.30 -6.07
N ARG A 265 -1.25 -6.26 -5.83
CA ARG A 265 0.20 -6.07 -5.99
C ARG A 265 0.58 -5.81 -7.44
N LEU A 266 -0.05 -6.48 -8.40
CA LEU A 266 0.18 -6.28 -9.82
C LEU A 266 -0.25 -4.88 -10.27
N SER A 267 -1.42 -4.41 -9.81
CA SER A 267 -1.89 -3.04 -10.02
C SER A 267 -0.95 -2.01 -9.40
N PHE A 268 -0.49 -2.25 -8.16
CA PHE A 268 0.45 -1.38 -7.47
C PHE A 268 1.78 -1.24 -8.24
N ILE A 269 2.35 -2.36 -8.72
CA ILE A 269 3.60 -2.33 -9.49
C ILE A 269 3.40 -1.59 -10.83
N ASN A 270 2.26 -1.79 -11.51
CA ASN A 270 1.95 -1.06 -12.74
C ASN A 270 1.85 0.46 -12.52
N ASP A 271 1.18 0.89 -11.44
CA ASP A 271 1.12 2.31 -11.06
C ASP A 271 2.51 2.89 -10.78
N ARG A 272 3.35 2.14 -10.05
CA ARG A 272 4.74 2.55 -9.79
C ARG A 272 5.57 2.64 -11.06
N LEU A 273 5.41 1.67 -11.97
CA LEU A 273 6.11 1.65 -13.25
C LEU A 273 5.71 2.85 -14.13
N ALA A 274 4.42 3.19 -14.19
CA ALA A 274 3.94 4.37 -14.90
C ALA A 274 4.54 5.67 -14.32
N LYS A 275 4.54 5.81 -12.99
CA LYS A 275 5.14 6.97 -12.31
C LYS A 275 6.64 7.07 -12.53
N ALA A 276 7.36 5.95 -12.48
CA ALA A 276 8.80 5.91 -12.74
C ALA A 276 9.13 6.30 -14.18
N LYS A 277 8.32 5.88 -15.16
CA LYS A 277 8.47 6.29 -16.56
C LYS A 277 8.33 7.80 -16.74
N ILE A 278 7.39 8.42 -16.04
CA ILE A 278 7.23 9.89 -16.04
C ILE A 278 8.42 10.57 -15.35
N PHE A 279 8.83 10.03 -14.19
CA PHE A 279 9.98 10.55 -13.44
C PHE A 279 11.24 10.61 -14.32
N LEU A 280 11.50 9.52 -15.04
CA LEU A 280 12.65 9.29 -15.92
C LEU A 280 12.45 9.90 -17.31
N THR A 281 11.98 11.13 -17.40
CA THR A 281 11.95 11.90 -18.65
C THR A 281 12.83 13.13 -18.56
N GLN A 282 13.36 13.55 -19.71
CA GLN A 282 14.14 14.78 -19.79
C GLN A 282 13.30 15.99 -19.38
N GLU A 283 12.05 16.08 -19.84
CA GLU A 283 11.14 17.17 -19.50
C GLU A 283 10.91 17.29 -17.99
N ASN A 284 10.71 16.16 -17.29
CA ASN A 284 10.45 16.16 -15.86
C ASN A 284 11.67 16.59 -15.02
N LEU A 285 12.89 16.21 -15.44
CA LEU A 285 14.12 16.53 -14.72
C LEU A 285 14.81 17.83 -15.18
N LYS A 286 14.33 18.45 -16.28
CA LYS A 286 14.84 19.72 -16.80
C LYS A 286 14.84 20.88 -15.79
N PRO A 287 13.82 21.06 -14.92
CA PRO A 287 13.85 22.10 -13.90
C PRO A 287 15.03 21.92 -12.94
N LEU A 288 15.33 20.69 -12.53
CA LEU A 288 16.48 20.39 -11.68
C LEU A 288 17.79 20.69 -12.40
N TYR A 289 17.91 20.28 -13.68
CA TYR A 289 19.09 20.60 -14.51
C TYR A 289 19.33 22.11 -14.59
N THR A 290 18.26 22.89 -14.76
CA THR A 290 18.32 24.36 -14.79
C THR A 290 18.82 24.92 -13.46
N LYS A 291 18.28 24.46 -12.32
CA LYS A 291 18.73 24.86 -10.98
C LYS A 291 20.21 24.60 -10.78
N LEU A 292 20.68 23.40 -11.12
CA LEU A 292 22.08 23.00 -10.95
C LEU A 292 23.04 23.85 -11.78
N ASN A 293 22.65 24.27 -12.98
CA ASN A 293 23.50 25.11 -13.84
C ASN A 293 23.59 26.56 -13.37
N VAL A 294 22.51 27.12 -12.80
CA VAL A 294 22.49 28.49 -12.26
C VAL A 294 23.26 28.59 -10.94
N GLN A 295 23.29 27.52 -10.14
CA GLN A 295 24.01 27.51 -8.87
C GLN A 295 25.53 27.48 -9.06
N ARG A 296 26.20 28.52 -8.57
CA ARG A 296 27.67 28.65 -8.63
C ARG A 296 28.41 27.65 -7.74
N SER A 297 27.76 27.16 -6.68
CA SER A 297 28.32 26.19 -5.75
C SER A 297 28.40 24.77 -6.30
N VAL A 298 27.69 24.47 -7.39
CA VAL A 298 27.69 23.14 -8.02
C VAL A 298 28.91 23.01 -8.93
N SER A 299 29.70 21.95 -8.72
CA SER A 299 30.91 21.69 -9.52
C SER A 299 30.57 21.41 -10.99
N GLN A 300 31.51 21.71 -11.90
CA GLN A 300 31.33 21.40 -13.32
C GLN A 300 31.16 19.89 -13.55
N LYS A 301 31.91 19.06 -12.82
CA LYS A 301 31.79 17.60 -12.85
C LYS A 301 30.37 17.13 -12.53
N ASP A 302 29.75 17.66 -11.47
CA ASP A 302 28.36 17.31 -11.11
C ASP A 302 27.36 17.74 -12.19
N LYS A 303 27.59 18.89 -12.84
CA LYS A 303 26.75 19.37 -13.95
C LYS A 303 26.86 18.46 -15.16
N ASP A 304 28.05 17.98 -15.49
CA ASP A 304 28.30 17.12 -16.63
C ASP A 304 27.72 15.70 -16.40
N LEU A 305 27.94 15.12 -15.21
CA LEU A 305 27.32 13.83 -14.82
C LEU A 305 25.80 13.87 -14.92
N PHE A 306 25.16 14.92 -14.37
CA PHE A 306 23.72 15.04 -14.46
C PHE A 306 23.23 15.28 -15.90
N ARG A 307 24.01 15.96 -16.75
CA ARG A 307 23.70 16.16 -18.17
C ARG A 307 23.75 14.83 -18.94
N GLU A 308 24.78 14.03 -18.70
CA GLU A 308 24.94 12.71 -19.33
C GLU A 308 23.78 11.78 -18.94
N PHE A 309 23.45 11.74 -17.65
CA PHE A 309 22.27 11.01 -17.18
C PHE A 309 20.99 11.52 -17.84
N LEU A 310 20.74 12.83 -17.86
CA LEU A 310 19.55 13.42 -18.47
C LEU A 310 19.43 13.04 -19.95
N ASN A 311 20.52 13.12 -20.71
CA ASN A 311 20.53 12.79 -22.13
C ASN A 311 20.31 11.29 -22.39
N SER A 312 20.54 10.42 -21.41
CA SER A 312 20.23 8.99 -21.51
C SER A 312 18.72 8.69 -21.39
N LEU A 313 17.93 9.65 -20.93
CA LEU A 313 16.50 9.50 -20.71
C LEU A 313 15.67 9.88 -21.96
N PRO A 314 14.46 9.34 -22.12
CA PRO A 314 13.55 9.76 -23.19
C PRO A 314 13.11 11.23 -23.03
N GLU A 315 12.94 11.94 -24.16
CA GLU A 315 12.48 13.33 -24.16
C GLU A 315 11.05 13.48 -23.62
N ARG A 316 10.16 12.55 -23.98
CA ARG A 316 8.76 12.47 -23.53
C ARG A 316 8.38 11.03 -23.22
N GLU A 317 7.32 10.85 -22.44
CA GLU A 317 6.75 9.52 -22.19
C GLU A 317 6.51 8.81 -23.53
N PRO A 318 7.01 7.56 -23.72
CA PRO A 318 6.70 6.81 -24.92
C PRO A 318 5.18 6.63 -24.98
N ARG A 319 4.55 7.19 -26.04
CA ARG A 319 3.11 6.99 -26.27
C ARG A 319 2.85 5.49 -26.27
N GLN A 320 1.93 5.05 -25.40
CA GLN A 320 1.48 3.68 -25.37
C GLN A 320 0.97 3.33 -26.77
N ALA A 321 1.66 2.42 -27.45
CA ALA A 321 1.21 1.78 -28.68
C ALA A 321 0.30 0.61 -28.35
#